data_AF-E3J2Z3-F1
#
_entry.id   AF-E3J2Z3-F1
#
_cell.length_a   1.000
_cell.length_b   1.000
_cell.length_c   1.000
_cell.angle_alpha   90.00
_cell.angle_beta   90.00
_cell.angle_gamma   90.00
#
_symmetry.space_group_name_H-M   'P 1'
#
loop_
_entity.id
_entity.type
_entity.pdbx_description
1 polymer ?
#
loop_
_entity_poly.entity_id
_entity_poly.type
_entity_poly.pdbx_seq_one_letter_code
_entity_poly.pdbx_strand_id
1 'polypeptide(L)'
;MAAAPARDALLIATGRYDSPVLAQLRSPSRDAQELERLLADPAIGRFNVSKVIDGRSYEIAQRVEEFFYGRNRDDLLLVHLSCHGLKNDDGELYFAATNTNKNFLGSTAMSAAFVHEQMRRCRARSIVLLLDCCFSGAFMAGAKGDDGVDLQGQLSGFGRAVLTATSRTEYAWEGDNARSLEPEPSRFTAAIVNGLATGNADRDGDGKIAVDELYEHVYEYLRQARVRQSPRMWAELEYRIFVADAHHRVKPPGDPAAPTLGRAPWPKRLRGNDAVLPLNLTLEEIAFGKEKTLRVETAVPCGDCATVGSVGDPRLVACEACLGRGALLADDAFCEQCEGAGLLVLNPCATCAGAGRRPLVRTLTVRIPAGIENGMRIRLGGEGEVGPGAGQPGDLYVEAVETPHPTFTREGDDIRSRLRLRRREASKGTIASVATLEGGTRRIRIAPGTRDGTILRLAGEGVPHLSAEGRGDHLITVEVGS
;
A
#
# COMPACT_ATOMS: atom_id res chain seq x y z
N MET A 1 0.79 -8.17 47.96
CA MET A 1 0.53 -6.96 47.16
C MET A 1 1.21 -7.17 45.82
N ALA A 2 0.48 -7.11 44.71
CA ALA A 2 1.10 -7.20 43.39
C ALA A 2 2.03 -5.98 43.21
N ALA A 3 3.27 -6.21 42.73
CA ALA A 3 4.17 -5.12 42.38
C ALA A 3 3.50 -4.23 41.31
N ALA A 4 3.72 -2.92 41.38
CA ALA A 4 3.25 -2.01 40.34
C ALA A 4 3.83 -2.43 38.97
N PRO A 5 3.06 -2.28 37.87
CA PRO A 5 3.55 -2.63 36.54
C PRO A 5 4.83 -1.86 36.22
N ALA A 6 5.86 -2.57 35.75
CA ALA A 6 7.14 -1.96 35.42
C ALA A 6 7.05 -1.22 34.09
N ARG A 7 7.72 -0.07 33.99
CA ARG A 7 7.97 0.64 32.73
C ARG A 7 9.46 0.55 32.47
N ASP A 8 9.88 -0.25 31.50
CA ASP A 8 11.30 -0.42 31.15
C ASP A 8 11.55 0.04 29.72
N ALA A 9 12.67 0.73 29.51
CA ALA A 9 13.10 1.16 28.19
C ALA A 9 14.51 0.65 27.86
N LEU A 10 14.71 0.23 26.61
CA LEU A 10 16.01 -0.14 26.07
C LEU A 10 16.34 0.73 24.86
N LEU A 11 17.41 1.53 24.98
CA LEU A 11 17.90 2.40 23.91
C LEU A 11 19.16 1.78 23.30
N ILE A 12 19.08 1.38 22.04
CA ILE A 12 20.20 0.82 21.28
C ILE A 12 20.57 1.83 20.20
N ALA A 13 21.79 2.37 20.31
CA ALA A 13 22.28 3.38 19.38
C ALA A 13 23.68 3.02 18.88
N THR A 14 23.79 2.77 17.59
CA THR A 14 25.06 2.44 16.92
C THR A 14 25.42 3.57 15.97
N GLY A 15 26.39 4.39 16.38
CA GLY A 15 26.99 5.44 15.57
C GLY A 15 28.32 5.05 14.96
N ARG A 16 29.05 4.16 15.63
CA ARG A 16 30.39 3.73 15.23
C ARG A 16 30.42 2.34 14.65
N TYR A 17 31.10 2.19 13.52
CA TYR A 17 31.25 0.94 12.79
C TYR A 17 32.72 0.64 12.50
N ASP A 18 33.16 -0.59 12.75
CA ASP A 18 34.50 -1.09 12.42
C ASP A 18 34.68 -1.22 10.89
N SER A 19 33.58 -1.45 10.17
CA SER A 19 33.57 -1.58 8.71
C SER A 19 33.72 -0.22 8.02
N PRO A 20 34.66 -0.08 7.08
CA PRO A 20 34.81 1.15 6.28
C PRO A 20 33.67 1.36 5.27
N VAL A 21 32.84 0.34 5.01
CA VAL A 21 31.71 0.39 4.08
C VAL A 21 30.48 1.04 4.72
N LEU A 22 30.39 1.03 6.05
CA LEU A 22 29.27 1.65 6.77
C LEU A 22 29.66 3.06 7.20
N ALA A 23 28.87 4.05 6.77
CA ALA A 23 29.07 5.43 7.18
C ALA A 23 28.87 5.58 8.70
N GLN A 24 29.77 6.29 9.36
CA GLN A 24 29.62 6.61 10.79
C GLN A 24 28.43 7.56 10.97
N LEU A 25 27.56 7.28 11.93
CA LEU A 25 26.42 8.13 12.28
C LEU A 25 26.78 8.96 13.52
N ARG A 26 26.62 10.28 13.45
CA ARG A 26 27.03 11.19 14.53
C ARG A 26 25.93 11.46 15.56
N SER A 27 24.67 11.22 15.20
CA SER A 27 23.49 11.54 16.02
C SER A 27 23.03 10.43 16.99
N PRO A 28 23.15 9.11 16.71
CA PRO A 28 22.48 8.08 17.52
C PRO A 28 22.78 8.13 19.02
N SER A 29 24.05 8.30 19.40
CA SER A 29 24.44 8.35 20.81
C SER A 29 23.91 9.59 21.54
N ARG A 30 23.77 10.72 20.83
CA ARG A 30 23.21 11.97 21.38
C ARG A 30 21.69 11.86 21.48
N ASP A 31 21.06 11.39 20.42
CA ASP A 31 19.61 11.19 20.34
C ASP A 31 19.13 10.24 21.46
N ALA A 32 19.87 9.15 21.69
CA ALA A 32 19.62 8.24 22.81
C ALA A 32 19.77 8.90 24.19
N GLN A 33 20.73 9.81 24.38
CA GLN A 33 20.90 10.54 25.65
C GLN A 33 19.75 11.52 25.91
N GLU A 34 19.29 12.23 24.88
CA GLU A 34 18.15 13.14 25.01
C GLU A 34 16.86 12.38 25.32
N LEU A 35 16.63 11.25 24.63
CA LEU A 35 15.49 10.38 24.88
C LEU A 35 15.55 9.70 26.26
N GLU A 36 16.74 9.26 26.71
CA GLU A 36 16.96 8.70 28.05
C GLU A 36 16.51 9.67 29.15
N ARG A 37 16.86 10.96 29.02
CA ARG A 37 16.47 11.99 30.00
C ARG A 37 14.96 12.09 30.15
N LEU A 38 14.23 12.13 29.04
CA LEU A 38 12.77 12.27 29.05
C LEU A 38 12.06 11.00 29.50
N LEU A 39 12.53 9.84 29.05
CA LEU A 39 11.93 8.56 29.43
C LEU A 39 12.17 8.25 30.92
N ALA A 40 13.35 8.56 31.46
CA ALA A 40 13.68 8.33 32.86
C ALA A 40 13.02 9.36 33.82
N ASP A 41 12.59 10.51 33.31
CA ASP A 41 12.00 11.56 34.13
C ASP A 41 10.73 11.05 34.84
N PRO A 42 10.66 11.12 36.20
CA PRO A 42 9.49 10.71 36.96
C PRO A 42 8.21 11.52 36.64
N ALA A 43 8.37 12.70 36.04
CA ALA A 43 7.29 13.57 35.62
C ALA A 43 6.82 13.28 34.18
N ILE A 44 7.65 12.66 33.33
CA ILE A 44 7.33 12.42 31.92
C ILE A 44 7.16 10.92 31.66
N GLY A 45 8.26 10.17 31.48
CA GLY A 45 8.19 8.78 31.03
C GLY A 45 8.08 7.74 32.14
N ARG A 46 8.66 7.99 33.32
CA ARG A 46 8.76 7.04 34.45
C ARG A 46 9.34 5.67 34.06
N PHE A 47 10.19 5.61 33.03
CA PHE A 47 10.85 4.38 32.62
C PHE A 47 12.13 4.14 33.42
N ASN A 48 12.39 2.88 33.75
CA ASN A 48 13.73 2.40 34.03
C ASN A 48 14.46 2.21 32.69
N VAL A 49 15.42 3.10 32.39
CA VAL A 49 16.09 3.13 31.08
C VAL A 49 17.42 2.41 31.15
N SER A 50 17.65 1.51 30.20
CA SER A 50 18.94 0.88 29.93
C SER A 50 19.39 1.18 28.50
N LYS A 51 20.71 1.18 28.26
CA LYS A 51 21.26 1.51 26.94
C LYS A 51 22.40 0.60 26.49
N VAL A 52 22.55 0.51 25.18
CA VAL A 52 23.71 -0.06 24.49
C VAL A 52 24.14 0.94 23.43
N ILE A 53 25.30 1.55 23.62
CA ILE A 53 25.86 2.54 22.70
C ILE A 53 27.08 1.92 22.02
N ASP A 54 27.12 1.94 20.68
CA ASP A 54 28.21 1.37 19.88
C ASP A 54 28.57 -0.07 20.31
N GLY A 55 27.54 -0.87 20.58
CA GLY A 55 27.67 -2.25 21.01
C GLY A 55 27.97 -3.19 19.85
N ARG A 56 28.62 -4.31 20.16
CA ARG A 56 28.80 -5.42 19.23
C ARG A 56 27.52 -6.25 19.12
N SER A 57 27.39 -7.00 18.02
CA SER A 57 26.16 -7.76 17.70
C SER A 57 25.73 -8.69 18.84
N TYR A 58 26.67 -9.37 19.48
CA TYR A 58 26.37 -10.27 20.61
C TYR A 58 25.96 -9.50 21.88
N GLU A 59 26.49 -8.30 22.12
CA GLU A 59 26.15 -7.47 23.29
C GLU A 59 24.74 -6.91 23.15
N ILE A 60 24.41 -6.44 21.94
CA ILE A 60 23.06 -5.96 21.61
C ILE A 60 22.06 -7.13 21.71
N ALA A 61 22.35 -8.27 21.09
CA ALA A 61 21.46 -9.43 21.10
C ALA A 61 21.21 -9.94 22.54
N GLN A 62 22.27 -10.06 23.35
CA GLN A 62 22.15 -10.45 24.75
C GLN A 62 21.29 -9.43 25.53
N ARG A 63 21.53 -8.13 25.36
CA ARG A 63 20.74 -7.11 26.07
C ARG A 63 19.27 -7.12 25.66
N VAL A 64 18.97 -7.35 24.38
CA VAL A 64 17.59 -7.48 23.90
C VAL A 64 16.91 -8.70 24.54
N GLU A 65 17.60 -9.84 24.60
CA GLU A 65 17.08 -11.04 25.26
C GLU A 65 16.84 -10.82 26.76
N GLU A 66 17.82 -10.26 27.47
CA GLU A 66 17.69 -9.85 28.88
C GLU A 66 16.51 -8.91 29.10
N PHE A 67 16.31 -7.95 28.19
CA PHE A 67 15.25 -6.96 28.29
C PHE A 67 13.85 -7.57 28.16
N PHE A 68 13.65 -8.60 27.34
CA PHE A 68 12.34 -9.25 27.20
C PHE A 68 12.12 -10.41 28.18
N TYR A 69 13.16 -10.86 28.87
CA TYR A 69 13.09 -11.98 29.82
C TYR A 69 12.37 -11.62 31.13
N GLY A 70 11.60 -12.56 31.67
CA GLY A 70 11.04 -12.47 33.05
C GLY A 70 9.93 -11.43 33.26
N ARG A 71 9.33 -10.88 32.19
CA ARG A 71 8.34 -9.79 32.27
C ARG A 71 6.95 -10.24 32.70
N ASN A 72 6.21 -9.33 33.31
CA ASN A 72 4.81 -9.48 33.68
C ASN A 72 3.88 -8.97 32.57
N ARG A 73 2.59 -9.35 32.63
CA ARG A 73 1.61 -9.00 31.60
C ARG A 73 1.31 -7.50 31.52
N ASP A 74 1.36 -6.83 32.65
CA ASP A 74 1.00 -5.42 32.80
C ASP A 74 2.20 -4.47 32.60
N ASP A 75 3.40 -5.03 32.39
CA ASP A 75 4.61 -4.23 32.12
C ASP A 75 4.49 -3.51 30.77
N LEU A 76 5.06 -2.30 30.71
CA LEU A 76 5.24 -1.53 29.49
C LEU A 76 6.70 -1.55 29.09
N LEU A 77 6.98 -2.06 27.90
CA LEU A 77 8.32 -2.14 27.34
C LEU A 77 8.46 -1.18 26.17
N LEU A 78 9.51 -0.36 26.15
CA LEU A 78 9.85 0.51 25.04
C LEU A 78 11.25 0.18 24.54
N VAL A 79 11.41 -0.10 23.25
CA VAL A 79 12.71 -0.30 22.61
C VAL A 79 12.90 0.78 21.56
N HIS A 80 14.02 1.51 21.63
CA HIS A 80 14.44 2.45 20.60
C HIS A 80 15.70 1.90 19.92
N LEU A 81 15.67 1.85 18.59
CA LEU A 81 16.76 1.37 17.75
C LEU A 81 17.17 2.49 16.79
N SER A 82 18.39 2.98 16.93
CA SER A 82 19.00 3.99 16.06
C SER A 82 20.32 3.48 15.49
N CYS A 83 20.30 3.01 14.24
CA CYS A 83 21.44 2.44 13.53
C CYS A 83 21.17 2.34 12.02
N HIS A 84 22.12 1.82 11.24
CA HIS A 84 21.85 1.43 9.84
C HIS A 84 20.96 0.19 9.77
N GLY A 85 19.93 0.25 8.91
CA GLY A 85 19.16 -0.92 8.49
C GLY A 85 19.76 -1.56 7.23
N LEU A 86 20.07 -2.84 7.26
CA LEU A 86 20.67 -3.60 6.16
C LEU A 86 19.76 -4.75 5.73
N LYS A 87 19.77 -5.09 4.44
CA LYS A 87 19.09 -6.30 3.93
C LYS A 87 20.12 -7.29 3.39
N ASN A 88 19.85 -8.57 3.56
CA ASN A 88 20.53 -9.62 2.81
C ASN A 88 19.85 -9.84 1.44
N ASP A 89 20.39 -10.76 0.64
CA ASP A 89 19.88 -11.09 -0.70
C ASP A 89 18.46 -11.67 -0.67
N ASP A 90 18.05 -12.26 0.45
CA ASP A 90 16.69 -12.78 0.68
C ASP A 90 15.70 -11.70 1.14
N GLY A 91 16.15 -10.44 1.28
CA GLY A 91 15.32 -9.31 1.68
C GLY A 91 15.06 -9.22 3.20
N GLU A 92 15.70 -10.06 4.01
CA GLU A 92 15.59 -10.06 5.47
C GLU A 92 16.30 -8.84 6.07
N LEU A 93 15.67 -8.21 7.08
CA LEU A 93 16.19 -7.01 7.72
C LEU A 93 17.14 -7.32 8.88
N TYR A 94 18.24 -6.59 8.94
CA TYR A 94 19.22 -6.60 10.02
C TYR A 94 19.52 -5.17 10.51
N PHE A 95 19.70 -5.04 11.82
CA PHE A 95 20.15 -3.82 12.50
C PHE A 95 21.66 -3.88 12.70
N ALA A 96 22.37 -2.87 12.19
CA ALA A 96 23.82 -2.84 12.23
C ALA A 96 24.35 -2.58 13.66
N ALA A 97 25.37 -3.36 14.01
CA ALA A 97 26.17 -3.27 15.22
C ALA A 97 27.59 -2.79 14.85
N THR A 98 28.41 -2.45 15.84
CA THR A 98 29.76 -1.91 15.58
C THR A 98 30.64 -2.86 14.77
N ASN A 99 30.55 -4.17 15.02
CA ASN A 99 31.32 -5.21 14.30
C ASN A 99 30.63 -5.72 13.02
N THR A 100 29.59 -5.05 12.51
CA THR A 100 28.84 -5.54 11.35
C THR A 100 29.67 -5.59 10.07
N ASN A 101 29.68 -6.78 9.47
CA ASN A 101 30.22 -7.03 8.14
C ASN A 101 29.06 -7.31 7.18
N LYS A 102 28.94 -6.49 6.12
CA LYS A 102 27.84 -6.57 5.15
C LYS A 102 27.76 -7.93 4.43
N ASN A 103 28.88 -8.65 4.31
CA ASN A 103 28.91 -9.97 3.68
C ASN A 103 28.50 -11.09 4.64
N PHE A 104 28.42 -10.82 5.95
CA PHE A 104 28.15 -11.81 6.99
C PHE A 104 27.15 -11.27 8.02
N LEU A 105 26.00 -10.77 7.56
CA LEU A 105 24.98 -10.15 8.42
C LEU A 105 24.47 -11.09 9.51
N GLY A 106 24.25 -12.37 9.20
CA GLY A 106 23.70 -13.35 10.14
C GLY A 106 24.51 -13.56 11.43
N SER A 107 25.82 -13.32 11.41
CA SER A 107 26.69 -13.46 12.59
C SER A 107 27.18 -12.13 13.17
N THR A 108 27.10 -11.05 12.39
CA THR A 108 27.71 -9.75 12.74
C THR A 108 26.73 -8.59 12.87
N ALA A 109 25.44 -8.82 12.62
CA ALA A 109 24.36 -7.86 12.83
C ALA A 109 23.22 -8.51 13.63
N MET A 110 22.28 -7.71 14.13
CA MET A 110 21.09 -8.23 14.82
C MET A 110 19.93 -8.37 13.85
N SER A 111 19.41 -9.58 13.65
CA SER A 111 18.26 -9.81 12.78
C SER A 111 16.98 -9.20 13.37
N ALA A 112 16.15 -8.59 12.52
CA ALA A 112 14.80 -8.16 12.91
C ALA A 112 13.93 -9.36 13.35
N ALA A 113 14.12 -10.53 12.74
CA ALA A 113 13.42 -11.76 13.13
C ALA A 113 13.79 -12.21 14.55
N PHE A 114 15.04 -11.99 14.98
CA PHE A 114 15.44 -12.27 16.37
C PHE A 114 14.70 -11.35 17.35
N VAL A 115 14.66 -10.03 17.08
CA VAL A 115 13.91 -9.07 17.91
C VAL A 115 12.44 -9.44 17.97
N HIS A 116 11.84 -9.79 16.83
CA HIS A 116 10.46 -10.25 16.75
C HIS A 116 10.20 -11.49 17.62
N GLU A 117 11.08 -12.49 17.57
CA GLU A 117 10.95 -13.71 18.36
C GLU A 117 11.04 -13.41 19.87
N GLN A 118 11.93 -12.50 20.29
CA GLN A 118 12.00 -12.08 21.69
C GLN A 118 10.71 -11.35 22.13
N MET A 119 10.17 -10.46 21.29
CA MET A 119 8.87 -9.83 21.55
C MET A 119 7.73 -10.85 21.62
N ARG A 120 7.75 -11.91 20.79
CA ARG A 120 6.77 -13.02 20.78
C ARG A 120 6.82 -13.91 22.00
N ARG A 121 8.01 -14.11 22.57
CA ARG A 121 8.18 -14.86 23.82
C ARG A 121 7.89 -14.02 25.06
N CYS A 122 7.96 -12.69 24.94
CA CYS A 122 7.67 -11.79 26.04
C CYS A 122 6.21 -11.91 26.50
N ARG A 123 5.99 -11.88 27.82
CA ARG A 123 4.65 -11.94 28.42
C ARG A 123 3.96 -10.59 28.51
N ALA A 124 4.72 -9.49 28.41
CA ALA A 124 4.19 -8.14 28.45
C ALA A 124 3.25 -7.92 27.26
N ARG A 125 2.06 -7.37 27.53
CA ARG A 125 1.06 -7.10 26.50
C ARG A 125 1.26 -5.75 25.83
N SER A 126 2.13 -4.90 26.37
CA SER A 126 2.38 -3.54 25.87
C SER A 126 3.85 -3.40 25.48
N ILE A 127 4.15 -3.51 24.19
CA ILE A 127 5.51 -3.34 23.66
C ILE A 127 5.52 -2.26 22.59
N VAL A 128 6.34 -1.23 22.77
CA VAL A 128 6.53 -0.13 21.83
C VAL A 128 7.93 -0.21 21.22
N LEU A 129 8.01 -0.22 19.90
CA LEU A 129 9.27 -0.26 19.16
C LEU A 129 9.42 1.01 18.33
N LEU A 130 10.45 1.81 18.61
CA LEU A 130 10.78 3.05 17.90
C LEU A 130 12.01 2.79 17.01
N LEU A 131 11.80 2.74 15.70
CA LEU A 131 12.82 2.42 14.71
C LEU A 131 13.29 3.69 13.98
N ASP A 132 14.37 4.26 14.50
CA ASP A 132 15.09 5.38 13.92
C ASP A 132 16.25 4.89 13.03
N CYS A 133 15.91 4.00 12.09
CA CYS A 133 16.85 3.40 11.16
C CYS A 133 16.52 3.86 9.73
N CYS A 134 17.49 4.45 9.03
CA CYS A 134 17.36 4.69 7.60
C CYS A 134 17.48 3.33 6.88
N PHE A 135 16.43 2.90 6.18
CA PHE A 135 16.44 1.65 5.37
C PHE A 135 17.10 1.84 4.00
N SER A 136 17.77 2.97 3.80
CA SER A 136 18.51 3.33 2.59
C SER A 136 19.84 2.58 2.55
N GLY A 137 19.88 1.32 2.07
CA GLY A 137 21.17 0.62 2.15
C GLY A 137 21.35 -0.79 1.58
N ALA A 138 20.55 -1.28 0.64
CA ALA A 138 20.87 -2.54 -0.05
C ALA A 138 20.26 -2.62 -1.47
N PHE A 139 20.66 -1.71 -2.36
CA PHE A 139 20.47 -1.92 -3.80
C PHE A 139 21.82 -2.26 -4.44
N MET A 140 22.04 -3.55 -4.70
CA MET A 140 22.89 -3.96 -5.82
C MET A 140 22.07 -3.76 -7.11
N ALA A 141 22.70 -3.21 -8.13
CA ALA A 141 22.07 -2.89 -9.40
C ALA A 141 21.43 -4.15 -10.03
N GLY A 142 20.11 -4.12 -10.24
CA GLY A 142 19.41 -5.05 -11.13
C GLY A 142 18.38 -5.97 -10.47
N ALA A 143 17.26 -5.42 -10.00
CA ALA A 143 15.99 -6.15 -9.93
C ALA A 143 14.83 -5.14 -10.05
N LYS A 144 13.89 -5.39 -10.97
CA LYS A 144 12.61 -4.67 -11.07
C LYS A 144 11.61 -5.42 -10.17
N GLY A 145 11.30 -4.86 -9.01
CA GLY A 145 10.30 -5.38 -8.07
C GLY A 145 9.89 -4.31 -7.05
N ASP A 146 8.70 -4.44 -6.48
CA ASP A 146 8.09 -3.48 -5.55
C ASP A 146 8.80 -3.51 -4.18
N ASP A 147 9.88 -2.73 -4.04
CA ASP A 147 10.86 -2.85 -2.96
C ASP A 147 10.51 -2.05 -1.69
N GLY A 148 9.40 -2.41 -1.03
CA GLY A 148 9.14 -2.05 0.36
C GLY A 148 9.95 -2.92 1.35
N VAL A 149 10.24 -2.41 2.56
CA VAL A 149 10.62 -3.29 3.68
C VAL A 149 9.32 -3.89 4.23
N ASP A 150 9.16 -5.22 4.21
CA ASP A 150 8.05 -5.91 4.88
C ASP A 150 8.25 -5.92 6.41
N LEU A 151 8.26 -4.72 6.99
CA LEU A 151 8.33 -4.49 8.43
C LEU A 151 7.06 -5.00 9.11
N GLN A 152 5.94 -5.03 8.39
CA GLN A 152 4.66 -5.54 8.89
C GLN A 152 4.76 -7.04 9.15
N GLY A 153 5.10 -7.85 8.14
CA GLY A 153 5.23 -9.29 8.29
C GLY A 153 6.33 -9.73 9.27
N GLN A 154 7.38 -8.92 9.46
CA GLN A 154 8.52 -9.27 10.30
C GLN A 154 8.44 -8.76 11.76
N LEU A 155 7.67 -7.71 12.06
CA LEU A 155 7.69 -7.07 13.40
C LEU A 155 6.29 -6.76 13.98
N SER A 156 5.19 -6.89 13.22
CA SER A 156 3.84 -6.63 13.73
C SER A 156 3.25 -7.81 14.52
N GLY A 157 2.34 -7.52 15.46
CA GLY A 157 1.58 -8.52 16.19
C GLY A 157 0.78 -7.93 17.35
N PHE A 158 -0.19 -8.68 17.87
CA PHE A 158 -1.10 -8.27 18.95
C PHE A 158 -0.38 -7.71 20.19
N GLY A 159 -0.85 -6.55 20.68
CA GLY A 159 -0.32 -5.84 21.86
C GLY A 159 0.89 -4.94 21.58
N ARG A 160 1.21 -4.68 20.30
CA ARG A 160 2.45 -4.00 19.93
C ARG A 160 2.20 -2.79 19.07
N ALA A 161 3.03 -1.78 19.27
CA ALA A 161 3.13 -0.62 18.40
C ALA A 161 4.56 -0.47 17.89
N VAL A 162 4.72 -0.37 16.57
CA VAL A 162 6.00 -0.17 15.90
C VAL A 162 5.93 1.15 15.14
N LEU A 163 6.78 2.12 15.49
CA LEU A 163 6.90 3.43 14.83
C LEU A 163 8.25 3.49 14.12
N THR A 164 8.29 4.02 12.90
CA THR A 164 9.53 4.09 12.12
C THR A 164 9.70 5.38 11.34
N ALA A 165 10.96 5.80 11.15
CA ALA A 165 11.38 7.05 10.50
C ALA A 165 11.31 7.09 8.95
N THR A 166 11.05 5.97 8.26
CA THR A 166 11.27 5.69 6.82
C THR A 166 11.44 6.87 5.83
N SER A 167 12.50 6.78 5.01
CA SER A 167 12.83 7.65 3.86
C SER A 167 12.70 6.90 2.53
N ARG A 168 12.12 7.50 1.48
CA ARG A 168 12.30 7.05 0.08
C ARG A 168 13.70 7.46 -0.39
N THR A 169 14.52 6.52 -0.85
CA THR A 169 15.81 6.82 -1.50
C THR A 169 15.58 7.41 -2.89
N GLU A 170 15.87 8.70 -3.06
CA GLU A 170 16.32 9.23 -4.35
C GLU A 170 17.79 8.83 -4.53
N TYR A 171 18.12 8.19 -5.65
CA TYR A 171 19.47 8.21 -6.19
C TYR A 171 19.85 9.67 -6.43
N ALA A 172 20.76 10.21 -5.62
CA ALA A 172 21.41 11.47 -5.93
C ALA A 172 22.91 11.27 -5.80
N TRP A 173 23.58 11.36 -6.94
CA TRP A 173 24.98 11.69 -7.08
C TRP A 173 25.38 12.77 -6.07
N GLU A 174 26.16 12.44 -5.04
CA GLU A 174 26.88 13.45 -4.27
C GLU A 174 28.24 13.66 -4.92
N GLY A 175 28.29 14.67 -5.79
CA GLY A 175 29.49 15.47 -5.96
C GLY A 175 29.60 16.44 -4.78
N ASP A 176 30.76 16.43 -4.15
CA ASP A 176 31.34 17.44 -3.25
C ASP A 176 30.42 18.55 -2.71
N ASN A 177 30.13 18.51 -1.40
CA ASN A 177 30.42 19.61 -0.45
C ASN A 177 29.91 19.30 0.98
N ALA A 178 30.74 18.63 1.77
CA ALA A 178 30.55 18.57 3.22
C ALA A 178 31.10 19.84 3.88
N ARG A 179 30.24 20.84 4.14
CA ARG A 179 30.55 21.94 5.07
C ARG A 179 29.39 22.15 6.04
N SER A 180 29.49 21.51 7.20
CA SER A 180 28.90 21.92 8.49
C SER A 180 29.43 20.96 9.56
N LEU A 181 30.20 21.48 10.52
CA LEU A 181 30.90 20.71 11.56
C LEU A 181 30.08 20.53 12.86
N GLU A 182 28.76 20.75 12.81
CA GLU A 182 27.87 20.53 13.96
C GLU A 182 26.99 19.28 13.77
N PRO A 183 26.78 18.46 14.82
CA PRO A 183 25.95 17.26 14.72
C PRO A 183 24.46 17.63 14.59
N GLU A 184 23.86 17.39 13.42
CA GLU A 184 22.41 17.44 13.25
C GLU A 184 21.77 16.19 13.91
N PRO A 185 20.82 16.34 14.85
CA PRO A 185 20.09 15.22 15.47
C PRO A 185 19.22 14.48 14.44
N SER A 186 18.92 13.19 14.69
CA SER A 186 17.93 12.49 13.87
C SER A 186 16.61 13.25 13.92
N ARG A 187 16.07 13.65 12.76
CA ARG A 187 14.82 14.44 12.70
C ARG A 187 13.62 13.67 13.25
N PHE A 188 13.61 12.35 13.12
CA PHE A 188 12.58 11.48 13.70
C PHE A 188 12.69 11.42 15.23
N THR A 189 13.88 11.14 15.78
CA THR A 189 14.06 11.14 17.24
C THR A 189 13.91 12.54 17.83
N ALA A 190 14.34 13.59 17.13
CA ALA A 190 14.13 14.98 17.53
C ALA A 190 12.64 15.34 17.62
N ALA A 191 11.81 14.83 16.71
CA ALA A 191 10.36 15.01 16.77
C ALA A 191 9.76 14.30 18.00
N ILE A 192 10.21 13.09 18.32
CA ILE A 192 9.79 12.36 19.53
C ILE A 192 10.19 13.14 20.78
N VAL A 193 11.46 13.54 20.86
CA VAL A 193 12.01 14.33 21.97
C VAL A 193 11.23 15.64 22.13
N ASN A 194 10.91 16.33 21.04
CA ASN A 194 10.11 17.56 21.08
C ASN A 194 8.72 17.31 21.65
N GLY A 195 8.01 16.30 21.14
CA GLY A 195 6.65 15.96 21.59
C GLY A 195 6.59 15.61 23.06
N LEU A 196 7.54 14.79 23.54
CA LEU A 196 7.64 14.39 24.94
C LEU A 196 8.05 15.55 25.85
N ALA A 197 9.05 16.35 25.46
CA ALA A 197 9.57 17.45 26.28
C ALA A 197 8.59 18.62 26.42
N THR A 198 7.85 18.93 25.35
CA THR A 198 6.93 20.07 25.32
C THR A 198 5.52 19.69 25.78
N GLY A 199 5.17 18.40 25.74
CA GLY A 199 3.80 17.95 25.89
C GLY A 199 2.92 18.20 24.65
N ASN A 200 3.45 18.75 23.56
CA ASN A 200 2.68 18.99 22.32
C ASN A 200 2.25 17.70 21.60
N ALA A 201 2.72 16.54 22.07
CA ALA A 201 2.22 15.25 21.62
C ALA A 201 0.94 14.81 22.34
N ASP A 202 0.51 15.48 23.42
CA ASP A 202 -0.82 15.28 24.02
C ASP A 202 -1.85 16.06 23.20
N ARG A 203 -2.58 15.34 22.34
CA ARG A 203 -3.50 15.95 21.34
C ARG A 203 -4.92 16.03 21.87
N ASP A 204 -5.31 15.10 22.73
CA ASP A 204 -6.61 15.12 23.38
C ASP A 204 -6.66 15.98 24.66
N GLY A 205 -5.49 16.39 25.17
CA GLY A 205 -5.33 17.27 26.32
C GLY A 205 -5.62 16.57 27.65
N ASP A 206 -5.54 15.24 27.70
CA ASP A 206 -5.82 14.44 28.91
C ASP A 206 -4.66 14.42 29.91
N GLY A 207 -3.53 15.06 29.56
CA GLY A 207 -2.34 15.12 30.37
C GLY A 207 -1.44 13.90 30.21
N LYS A 208 -1.69 13.05 29.21
CA LYS A 208 -0.87 11.89 28.84
C LYS A 208 -0.58 11.92 27.34
N ILE A 209 0.43 11.15 26.95
CA ILE A 209 0.84 11.01 25.55
C ILE A 209 0.70 9.54 25.20
N ALA A 210 -0.31 9.22 24.41
CA ALA A 210 -0.49 7.90 23.84
C ALA A 210 0.43 7.70 22.63
N VAL A 211 0.70 6.43 22.27
CA VAL A 211 1.59 6.09 21.15
C VAL A 211 1.05 6.62 19.81
N ASP A 212 -0.26 6.58 19.62
CA ASP A 212 -0.95 7.13 18.45
C ASP A 212 -0.78 8.66 18.37
N GLU A 213 -0.91 9.38 19.47
CA GLU A 213 -0.71 10.83 19.50
C GLU A 213 0.75 11.23 19.31
N LEU A 214 1.69 10.44 19.86
CA LEU A 214 3.11 10.60 19.62
C LEU A 214 3.43 10.42 18.13
N TYR A 215 2.83 9.42 17.47
CA TYR A 215 2.97 9.24 16.02
C TYR A 215 2.42 10.43 15.24
N GLU A 216 1.22 10.91 15.55
CA GLU A 216 0.62 12.08 14.90
C GLU A 216 1.50 13.32 15.04
N HIS A 217 2.04 13.56 16.25
CA HIS A 217 2.98 14.64 16.49
C HIS A 217 4.25 14.52 15.64
N VAL A 218 4.86 13.34 15.60
CA VAL A 218 6.06 13.09 14.79
C VAL A 218 5.79 13.29 13.30
N TYR A 219 4.64 12.82 12.82
CA TYR A 219 4.20 13.00 11.43
C TYR A 219 4.06 14.49 11.07
N GLU A 220 3.38 15.28 11.91
CA GLU A 220 3.23 16.73 11.69
C GLU A 220 4.56 17.47 11.76
N TYR A 221 5.41 17.15 12.74
CA TYR A 221 6.72 17.78 12.94
C TYR A 221 7.61 17.59 11.70
N LEU A 222 7.71 16.36 11.19
CA LEU A 222 8.48 16.06 9.98
C LEU A 222 7.90 16.71 8.72
N ARG A 223 6.57 16.81 8.61
CA ARG A 223 5.89 17.49 7.50
C ARG A 223 6.14 19.00 7.51
N GLN A 224 6.04 19.66 8.66
CA GLN A 224 6.30 21.09 8.81
C GLN A 224 7.75 21.44 8.50
N ALA A 225 8.69 20.59 8.90
CA ALA A 225 10.11 20.72 8.58
C ALA A 225 10.46 20.39 7.10
N ARG A 226 9.45 20.08 6.26
CA ARG A 226 9.59 19.74 4.83
C ARG A 226 10.62 18.63 4.56
N VAL A 227 10.70 17.65 5.47
CA VAL A 227 11.65 16.55 5.37
C VAL A 227 11.10 15.46 4.45
N ARG A 228 11.94 14.85 3.61
CA ARG A 228 11.60 13.66 2.81
C ARG A 228 11.62 12.37 3.65
N GLN A 229 10.98 12.41 4.82
CA GLN A 229 10.72 11.26 5.68
C GLN A 229 9.22 11.10 5.84
N SER A 230 8.72 9.87 5.72
CA SER A 230 7.30 9.53 5.84
C SER A 230 7.18 8.52 6.95
N PRO A 231 7.04 8.94 8.22
CA PRO A 231 7.02 7.99 9.31
C PRO A 231 5.83 7.05 9.15
N ARG A 232 5.99 5.80 9.61
CA ARG A 232 4.91 4.80 9.62
C ARG A 232 4.70 4.27 11.01
N MET A 233 3.47 3.86 11.29
CA MET A 233 3.11 3.14 12.51
C MET A 233 2.33 1.88 12.16
N TRP A 234 2.67 0.77 12.81
CA TRP A 234 1.85 -0.44 12.85
C TRP A 234 1.47 -0.71 14.29
N ALA A 235 0.17 -0.81 14.56
CA ALA A 235 -0.34 -1.07 15.90
C ALA A 235 -1.52 -2.04 15.85
N GLU A 236 -1.40 -3.18 16.55
CA GLU A 236 -2.48 -4.15 16.74
C GLU A 236 -2.85 -4.16 18.23
N LEU A 237 -3.56 -3.13 18.68
CA LEU A 237 -3.80 -2.89 20.10
C LEU A 237 -5.28 -3.07 20.48
N GLU A 238 -5.54 -3.82 21.56
CA GLU A 238 -6.86 -3.89 22.19
C GLU A 238 -7.16 -2.66 23.09
N TYR A 239 -6.12 -1.89 23.44
CA TYR A 239 -6.18 -0.74 24.35
C TYR A 239 -5.09 0.29 24.00
N ARG A 240 -5.33 1.58 24.31
CA ARG A 240 -4.33 2.65 24.10
C ARG A 240 -3.13 2.44 25.04
N ILE A 241 -1.93 2.56 24.49
CA ILE A 241 -0.67 2.51 25.23
C ILE A 241 -0.19 3.95 25.48
N PHE A 242 0.06 4.32 26.74
CA PHE A 242 0.55 5.63 27.13
C PHE A 242 2.05 5.60 27.44
N VAL A 243 2.83 6.35 26.67
CA VAL A 243 4.29 6.39 26.78
C VAL A 243 4.79 7.49 27.70
N ALA A 244 4.03 8.56 27.93
CA ALA A 244 4.43 9.60 28.88
C ALA A 244 3.23 10.33 29.48
N ASP A 245 3.47 11.05 30.57
CA ASP A 245 2.61 12.12 31.07
C ASP A 245 3.03 13.45 30.42
N ALA A 246 2.06 14.29 30.07
CA ALA A 246 2.30 15.62 29.53
C ALA A 246 2.28 16.67 30.67
N HIS A 247 3.42 17.29 30.93
CA HIS A 247 3.55 18.34 31.95
C HIS A 247 4.18 19.61 31.37
N HIS A 248 3.35 20.52 30.84
CA HIS A 248 3.48 21.99 30.87
C HIS A 248 2.51 22.64 29.88
N ARG A 249 1.38 23.16 30.37
CA ARG A 249 0.70 24.27 29.70
C ARG A 249 1.45 25.56 30.01
N VAL A 250 2.44 25.91 29.19
CA VAL A 250 2.63 27.34 28.87
C VAL A 250 1.80 27.59 27.62
N LYS A 251 0.55 28.01 27.83
CA LYS A 251 -0.25 28.63 26.78
C LYS A 251 0.51 29.89 26.34
N PRO A 252 0.98 30.02 25.08
CA PRO A 252 1.51 31.31 24.62
C PRO A 252 0.40 32.38 24.77
N PRO A 253 0.77 33.65 25.06
CA PRO A 253 -0.22 34.73 25.19
C PRO A 253 -1.05 34.80 23.91
N GLY A 254 -2.37 34.88 24.10
CA GLY A 254 -3.38 34.54 23.10
C GLY A 254 -3.12 35.13 21.73
N ASP A 255 -3.17 34.26 20.71
CA ASP A 255 -3.48 34.71 19.37
C ASP A 255 -4.89 35.33 19.37
N PRO A 256 -5.06 36.48 18.68
CA PRO A 256 -6.36 37.13 18.59
C PRO A 256 -7.35 36.17 17.94
N ALA A 257 -8.59 36.22 18.44
CA ALA A 257 -9.71 35.38 18.02
C ALA A 257 -9.56 34.85 16.60
N ALA A 258 -9.34 33.54 16.48
CA ALA A 258 -9.42 32.84 15.21
C ALA A 258 -10.74 33.29 14.55
N PRO A 259 -10.69 33.81 13.30
CA PRO A 259 -11.92 34.21 12.64
C PRO A 259 -12.82 32.99 12.65
N THR A 260 -14.01 33.12 13.23
CA THR A 260 -15.09 32.18 13.00
C THR A 260 -15.39 32.21 11.52
N LEU A 261 -14.68 31.37 10.76
CA LEU A 261 -15.02 31.03 9.41
C LEU A 261 -16.37 30.35 9.51
N GLY A 262 -17.42 31.10 9.15
CA GLY A 262 -18.77 30.59 9.04
C GLY A 262 -18.74 29.29 8.26
N ARG A 263 -19.58 28.33 8.68
CA ARG A 263 -19.75 27.00 8.08
C ARG A 263 -19.47 27.03 6.57
N ALA A 264 -18.23 26.73 6.19
CA ALA A 264 -17.90 26.58 4.80
C ALA A 264 -18.62 25.30 4.33
N PRO A 265 -19.33 25.33 3.20
CA PRO A 265 -19.97 24.13 2.69
C PRO A 265 -18.89 23.07 2.48
N TRP A 266 -19.24 21.83 2.84
CA TRP A 266 -18.45 20.64 2.58
C TRP A 266 -17.82 20.64 1.19
N PRO A 267 -16.60 20.07 1.00
CA PRO A 267 -16.02 19.92 -0.32
C PRO A 267 -17.06 19.36 -1.29
N LYS A 268 -17.16 19.97 -2.47
CA LYS A 268 -18.14 19.58 -3.48
C LYS A 268 -17.99 18.09 -3.73
N ARG A 269 -19.08 17.33 -3.55
CA ARG A 269 -19.16 15.91 -3.91
C ARG A 269 -18.91 15.81 -5.41
N LEU A 270 -17.72 15.35 -5.79
CA LEU A 270 -17.37 15.15 -7.20
C LEU A 270 -17.79 13.74 -7.62
N ARG A 271 -18.35 13.60 -8.82
CA ARG A 271 -18.61 12.27 -9.39
C ARG A 271 -17.26 11.55 -9.55
N GLY A 272 -17.21 10.28 -9.22
CA GLY A 272 -16.01 9.48 -9.42
C GLY A 272 -15.76 9.17 -10.90
N ASN A 273 -14.54 8.77 -11.17
CA ASN A 273 -14.10 8.51 -12.54
C ASN A 273 -14.74 7.24 -13.08
N ASP A 274 -15.04 7.27 -14.37
CA ASP A 274 -15.39 6.05 -15.10
C ASP A 274 -14.11 5.22 -15.31
N ALA A 275 -14.24 3.90 -15.26
CA ALA A 275 -13.12 2.97 -15.46
C ALA A 275 -13.40 2.06 -16.66
N VAL A 276 -12.35 1.65 -17.37
CA VAL A 276 -12.44 0.65 -18.45
C VAL A 276 -11.57 -0.55 -18.09
N LEU A 277 -12.17 -1.75 -18.09
CA LEU A 277 -11.48 -3.01 -17.79
C LEU A 277 -11.58 -3.96 -18.98
N PRO A 278 -10.46 -4.47 -19.53
CA PRO A 278 -10.50 -5.49 -20.56
C PRO A 278 -10.95 -6.83 -19.98
N LEU A 279 -11.89 -7.48 -20.67
CA LEU A 279 -12.35 -8.82 -20.36
C LEU A 279 -12.06 -9.76 -21.52
N ASN A 280 -11.11 -10.65 -21.29
CA ASN A 280 -10.79 -11.71 -22.23
C ASN A 280 -11.95 -12.72 -22.33
N LEU A 281 -12.44 -12.92 -23.55
CA LEU A 281 -13.54 -13.83 -23.88
C LEU A 281 -13.10 -14.84 -24.93
N THR A 282 -13.50 -16.09 -24.73
CA THR A 282 -13.38 -17.13 -25.76
C THR A 282 -14.46 -16.97 -26.82
N LEU A 283 -14.25 -17.51 -28.02
CA LEU A 283 -15.22 -17.43 -29.11
C LEU A 283 -16.56 -18.10 -28.74
N GLU A 284 -16.53 -19.14 -27.92
CA GLU A 284 -17.70 -19.81 -27.36
C GLU A 284 -18.45 -18.91 -26.38
N GLU A 285 -17.73 -18.23 -25.48
CA GLU A 285 -18.33 -17.26 -24.54
C GLU A 285 -19.01 -16.10 -25.27
N ILE A 286 -18.43 -15.67 -26.40
CA ILE A 286 -19.01 -14.67 -27.28
C ILE A 286 -20.24 -15.22 -28.00
N ALA A 287 -20.18 -16.44 -28.54
CA ALA A 287 -21.25 -17.00 -29.35
C ALA A 287 -22.49 -17.37 -28.54
N PHE A 288 -22.32 -17.86 -27.30
CA PHE A 288 -23.44 -18.33 -26.50
C PHE A 288 -23.84 -17.35 -25.38
N GLY A 289 -23.02 -16.32 -25.14
CA GLY A 289 -23.16 -15.46 -23.99
C GLY A 289 -22.76 -16.19 -22.69
N LYS A 290 -22.38 -15.43 -21.68
CA LYS A 290 -21.99 -16.00 -20.38
C LYS A 290 -22.14 -15.00 -19.25
N GLU A 291 -22.44 -15.50 -18.06
CA GLU A 291 -22.29 -14.72 -16.84
C GLU A 291 -20.89 -14.96 -16.26
N LYS A 292 -20.10 -13.89 -16.10
CA LYS A 292 -18.71 -13.97 -15.67
C LYS A 292 -18.48 -13.09 -14.45
N THR A 293 -17.68 -13.61 -13.51
CA THR A 293 -17.31 -12.91 -12.29
C THR A 293 -15.98 -12.19 -12.49
N LEU A 294 -15.94 -10.90 -12.18
CA LEU A 294 -14.80 -10.01 -12.30
C LEU A 294 -14.35 -9.56 -10.92
N ARG A 295 -13.04 -9.49 -10.69
CA ARG A 295 -12.48 -8.83 -9.51
C ARG A 295 -11.99 -7.45 -9.93
N VAL A 296 -12.55 -6.42 -9.33
CA VAL A 296 -12.29 -5.02 -9.67
C VAL A 296 -11.76 -4.32 -8.43
N GLU A 297 -10.57 -3.77 -8.52
CA GLU A 297 -10.03 -2.87 -7.51
C GLU A 297 -10.59 -1.47 -7.79
N THR A 298 -11.37 -0.93 -6.86
CA THR A 298 -12.03 0.37 -7.01
C THR A 298 -12.12 1.09 -5.67
N ALA A 299 -12.22 2.41 -5.70
CA ALA A 299 -12.51 3.20 -4.51
C ALA A 299 -13.98 3.01 -4.10
N VAL A 300 -14.21 2.51 -2.89
CA VAL A 300 -15.55 2.29 -2.31
C VAL A 300 -15.81 3.26 -1.17
N PRO A 301 -17.08 3.48 -0.79
CA PRO A 301 -17.38 4.36 0.32
C PRO A 301 -16.80 3.81 1.62
N CYS A 302 -16.21 4.67 2.44
CA CYS A 302 -15.71 4.25 3.76
C CYS A 302 -16.89 4.09 4.73
N GLY A 303 -17.11 2.85 5.20
CA GLY A 303 -18.18 2.53 6.16
C GLY A 303 -17.97 3.17 7.52
N ASP A 304 -16.73 3.22 8.00
CA ASP A 304 -16.38 3.65 9.36
C ASP A 304 -16.65 5.12 9.63
N CYS A 305 -16.65 5.94 8.58
CA CYS A 305 -17.01 7.36 8.65
C CYS A 305 -18.31 7.69 7.92
N ALA A 306 -19.12 6.70 7.53
CA ALA A 306 -20.32 6.91 6.70
C ALA A 306 -20.06 7.86 5.52
N THR A 307 -18.90 7.71 4.88
CA THR A 307 -18.48 8.49 3.70
C THR A 307 -18.15 9.99 3.96
N VAL A 308 -18.21 10.42 5.21
CA VAL A 308 -17.96 11.79 5.68
C VAL A 308 -16.47 12.16 5.63
N GLY A 309 -15.58 11.18 5.75
CA GLY A 309 -14.14 11.42 5.83
C GLY A 309 -13.67 11.81 7.24
N SER A 310 -14.56 11.96 8.20
CA SER A 310 -14.25 12.15 9.63
C SER A 310 -15.08 11.21 10.50
N VAL A 311 -14.56 10.83 11.67
CA VAL A 311 -15.34 10.12 12.68
C VAL A 311 -15.98 11.17 13.60
N GLY A 312 -17.31 11.14 13.73
CA GLY A 312 -18.08 12.12 14.50
C GLY A 312 -18.23 13.47 13.78
N ASP A 313 -18.39 14.55 14.56
CA ASP A 313 -18.57 15.89 14.01
C ASP A 313 -17.28 16.38 13.32
N PRO A 314 -17.34 16.75 12.03
CA PRO A 314 -16.18 17.15 11.25
C PRO A 314 -15.69 18.53 11.69
N ARG A 315 -14.41 18.61 12.03
CA ARG A 315 -13.71 19.87 12.30
C ARG A 315 -13.00 20.30 11.03
N LEU A 316 -13.59 21.27 10.34
CA LEU A 316 -13.06 21.82 9.09
C LEU A 316 -12.34 23.13 9.37
N VAL A 317 -11.14 23.29 8.81
CA VAL A 317 -10.45 24.58 8.74
C VAL A 317 -10.16 24.96 7.30
N ALA A 318 -10.09 26.25 7.00
CA ALA A 318 -9.66 26.69 5.68
C ALA A 318 -8.21 26.26 5.43
N CYS A 319 -7.95 25.74 4.24
CA CYS A 319 -6.60 25.45 3.79
C CYS A 319 -5.85 26.77 3.62
N GLU A 320 -4.81 26.97 4.43
CA GLU A 320 -4.02 28.21 4.43
C GLU A 320 -3.24 28.41 3.13
N ALA A 321 -2.76 27.33 2.49
CA ALA A 321 -2.02 27.44 1.22
C ALA A 321 -2.84 28.03 0.08
N CYS A 322 -4.14 27.75 0.02
CA CYS A 322 -5.03 28.33 -0.99
C CYS A 322 -6.01 29.35 -0.42
N LEU A 323 -5.90 29.69 0.87
CA LEU A 323 -6.82 30.55 1.60
C LEU A 323 -8.28 30.15 1.40
N GLY A 324 -8.59 28.86 1.49
CA GLY A 324 -9.97 28.37 1.33
C GLY A 324 -10.43 28.12 -0.11
N ARG A 325 -9.61 28.45 -1.12
CA ARG A 325 -10.07 28.47 -2.53
C ARG A 325 -10.04 27.11 -3.23
N GLY A 326 -9.26 26.15 -2.74
CA GLY A 326 -9.06 24.86 -3.40
C GLY A 326 -8.13 24.92 -4.62
N ALA A 327 -7.80 26.10 -5.15
CA ALA A 327 -6.84 26.27 -6.23
C ALA A 327 -5.85 27.40 -5.91
N LEU A 328 -4.66 27.32 -6.50
CA LEU A 328 -3.65 28.37 -6.43
C LEU A 328 -3.97 29.45 -7.47
N LEU A 329 -3.78 30.73 -7.12
CA LEU A 329 -4.17 31.89 -7.94
C LEU A 329 -3.44 31.99 -9.30
N ALA A 330 -2.34 31.27 -9.48
CA ALA A 330 -1.42 31.51 -10.59
C ALA A 330 -1.70 30.65 -11.84
N ASP A 331 -2.31 29.46 -11.74
CA ASP A 331 -2.24 28.48 -12.84
C ASP A 331 -3.46 27.55 -13.00
N ASP A 332 -4.63 27.86 -12.39
CA ASP A 332 -5.76 26.89 -12.27
C ASP A 332 -5.35 25.53 -11.64
N ALA A 333 -4.14 25.44 -11.10
CA ALA A 333 -3.62 24.26 -10.43
C ALA A 333 -4.36 24.05 -9.10
N PHE A 334 -4.86 22.83 -8.90
CA PHE A 334 -5.50 22.46 -7.65
C PHE A 334 -4.49 22.57 -6.49
N CYS A 335 -4.97 23.00 -5.33
CA CYS A 335 -4.15 23.14 -4.15
C CYS A 335 -3.82 21.76 -3.59
N GLU A 336 -2.55 21.33 -3.70
CA GLU A 336 -2.10 20.00 -3.25
C GLU A 336 -2.33 19.75 -1.75
N GLN A 337 -2.27 20.80 -0.91
CA GLN A 337 -2.47 20.65 0.54
C GLN A 337 -3.89 20.20 0.92
N CYS A 338 -4.91 20.61 0.14
CA CYS A 338 -6.32 20.25 0.38
C CYS A 338 -6.93 19.49 -0.80
N GLU A 339 -6.11 19.06 -1.76
CA GLU A 339 -6.52 18.34 -2.98
C GLU A 339 -7.70 18.97 -3.71
N GLY A 340 -7.75 20.31 -3.79
CA GLY A 340 -8.89 20.99 -4.44
C GLY A 340 -10.06 21.36 -3.51
N ALA A 341 -10.10 20.84 -2.28
CA ALA A 341 -11.24 21.01 -1.38
C ALA A 341 -11.39 22.42 -0.79
N GLY A 342 -10.29 23.18 -0.70
CA GLY A 342 -10.23 24.46 0.02
C GLY A 342 -10.30 24.34 1.54
N LEU A 343 -10.69 23.19 2.07
CA LEU A 343 -10.83 22.91 3.49
C LEU A 343 -9.98 21.71 3.88
N LEU A 344 -9.52 21.68 5.13
CA LEU A 344 -8.82 20.55 5.74
C LEU A 344 -9.69 19.98 6.86
N VAL A 345 -9.82 18.66 6.88
CA VAL A 345 -10.47 17.91 7.97
C VAL A 345 -9.44 17.68 9.06
N LEU A 346 -9.64 18.25 10.25
CA LEU A 346 -8.73 18.12 11.39
C LEU A 346 -8.88 16.80 12.15
N ASN A 347 -10.01 16.12 12.00
CA ASN A 347 -10.29 14.79 12.54
C ASN A 347 -10.56 13.78 11.42
N PRO A 348 -9.56 13.53 10.53
CA PRO A 348 -9.77 12.62 9.41
C PRO A 348 -10.03 11.21 9.94
N CYS A 349 -10.92 10.48 9.28
CA CYS A 349 -11.19 9.09 9.59
C CYS A 349 -9.93 8.25 9.36
N ALA A 350 -9.46 7.55 10.39
CA ALA A 350 -8.25 6.73 10.34
C ALA A 350 -8.29 5.69 9.20
N THR A 351 -9.45 5.12 8.89
CA THR A 351 -9.62 4.10 7.84
C THR A 351 -9.42 4.64 6.43
N CYS A 352 -9.79 5.90 6.17
CA CYS A 352 -9.72 6.50 4.83
C CYS A 352 -8.84 7.76 4.75
N ALA A 353 -8.15 8.10 5.84
CA ALA A 353 -7.32 9.29 5.97
C ALA A 353 -7.98 10.60 5.51
N GLY A 354 -9.29 10.76 5.74
CA GLY A 354 -10.01 11.97 5.32
C GLY A 354 -10.72 11.88 3.97
N ALA A 355 -10.44 10.85 3.16
CA ALA A 355 -10.93 10.78 1.78
C ALA A 355 -12.42 10.45 1.66
N GLY A 356 -13.04 9.88 2.70
CA GLY A 356 -14.43 9.38 2.68
C GLY A 356 -14.64 8.13 1.83
N ARG A 357 -13.58 7.63 1.19
CA ARG A 357 -13.53 6.44 0.33
C ARG A 357 -12.23 5.67 0.57
N ARG A 358 -12.22 4.37 0.29
CA ARG A 358 -11.04 3.50 0.45
C ARG A 358 -10.88 2.56 -0.75
N PRO A 359 -9.67 2.16 -1.14
CA PRO A 359 -9.49 1.10 -2.13
C PRO A 359 -10.04 -0.21 -1.58
N LEU A 360 -10.80 -0.94 -2.40
CA LEU A 360 -11.29 -2.28 -2.10
C LEU A 360 -11.39 -3.11 -3.38
N VAL A 361 -10.97 -4.36 -3.30
CA VAL A 361 -11.22 -5.36 -4.34
C VAL A 361 -12.64 -5.90 -4.19
N ARG A 362 -13.50 -5.59 -5.16
CA ARG A 362 -14.89 -6.06 -5.24
C ARG A 362 -15.01 -7.19 -6.25
N THR A 363 -15.98 -8.05 -6.01
CA THR A 363 -16.39 -9.09 -6.96
C THR A 363 -17.68 -8.64 -7.62
N LEU A 364 -17.67 -8.46 -8.94
CA LEU A 364 -18.82 -8.04 -9.75
C LEU A 364 -19.19 -9.14 -10.73
N THR A 365 -20.48 -9.26 -11.04
CA THR A 365 -20.98 -10.21 -12.02
C THR A 365 -21.43 -9.46 -13.26
N VAL A 366 -20.84 -9.78 -14.42
CA VAL A 366 -21.21 -9.20 -15.71
C VAL A 366 -21.91 -10.26 -16.57
N ARG A 367 -22.99 -9.87 -17.22
CA ARG A 367 -23.67 -10.68 -18.24
C ARG A 367 -23.19 -10.26 -19.62
N ILE A 368 -22.56 -11.20 -20.31
CA ILE A 368 -22.03 -11.01 -21.66
C ILE A 368 -23.13 -11.43 -22.64
N PRO A 369 -23.64 -10.53 -23.49
CA PRO A 369 -24.62 -10.88 -24.50
C PRO A 369 -23.99 -11.75 -25.59
N ALA A 370 -24.77 -12.70 -26.10
CA ALA A 370 -24.36 -13.48 -27.26
C ALA A 370 -24.16 -12.57 -28.47
N GLY A 371 -23.11 -12.83 -29.25
CA GLY A 371 -22.78 -12.05 -30.44
C GLY A 371 -21.94 -10.80 -30.21
N ILE A 372 -21.53 -10.50 -28.97
CA ILE A 372 -20.75 -9.29 -28.67
C ILE A 372 -19.50 -9.17 -29.54
N GLU A 373 -19.25 -7.99 -30.11
CA GLU A 373 -18.08 -7.76 -30.96
C GLU A 373 -16.84 -7.41 -30.12
N ASN A 374 -15.66 -7.73 -30.66
CA ASN A 374 -14.39 -7.33 -30.06
C ASN A 374 -14.27 -5.80 -29.98
N GLY A 375 -13.90 -5.28 -28.81
CA GLY A 375 -13.82 -3.84 -28.51
C GLY A 375 -15.13 -3.21 -28.04
N MET A 376 -16.26 -3.93 -28.06
CA MET A 376 -17.51 -3.42 -27.48
C MET A 376 -17.43 -3.32 -25.96
N ARG A 377 -18.16 -2.35 -25.39
CA ARG A 377 -18.16 -2.06 -23.96
C ARG A 377 -19.51 -2.34 -23.31
N ILE A 378 -19.50 -3.13 -22.25
CA ILE A 378 -20.66 -3.38 -21.39
C ILE A 378 -20.60 -2.40 -20.22
N ARG A 379 -21.63 -1.58 -20.03
CA ARG A 379 -21.71 -0.60 -18.93
C ARG A 379 -22.30 -1.23 -17.68
N LEU A 380 -21.55 -1.14 -16.59
CA LEU A 380 -22.00 -1.44 -15.23
C LEU A 380 -22.18 -0.11 -14.49
N GLY A 381 -23.44 0.37 -14.47
CA GLY A 381 -23.78 1.69 -13.96
C GLY A 381 -23.55 1.83 -12.46
N GLY A 382 -22.83 2.87 -12.05
CA GLY A 382 -22.52 3.13 -10.63
C GLY A 382 -21.51 2.16 -10.00
N GLU A 383 -20.88 1.30 -10.80
CA GLU A 383 -19.86 0.33 -10.34
C GLU A 383 -18.42 0.82 -10.55
N GLY A 384 -18.23 2.05 -11.03
CA GLY A 384 -16.94 2.71 -11.16
C GLY A 384 -16.41 3.22 -9.82
N GLU A 385 -15.45 4.13 -9.86
CA GLU A 385 -14.88 4.69 -8.63
C GLU A 385 -15.87 5.58 -7.92
N VAL A 386 -15.93 5.52 -6.59
CA VAL A 386 -16.60 6.54 -5.77
C VAL A 386 -15.77 7.81 -5.82
N GLY A 387 -16.40 8.95 -6.12
CA GLY A 387 -15.68 10.22 -6.21
C GLY A 387 -15.26 10.79 -4.85
N PRO A 388 -14.29 11.72 -4.83
CA PRO A 388 -13.83 12.40 -3.61
C PRO A 388 -14.99 13.03 -2.82
N GLY A 389 -14.89 13.02 -1.48
CA GLY A 389 -15.94 13.51 -0.59
C GLY A 389 -17.23 12.68 -0.66
N ALA A 390 -17.12 11.43 -1.11
CA ALA A 390 -18.24 10.53 -1.34
C ALA A 390 -19.29 11.07 -2.32
N GLY A 391 -18.82 11.57 -3.45
CA GLY A 391 -19.71 11.85 -4.57
C GLY A 391 -20.15 10.58 -5.28
N GLN A 392 -21.11 10.73 -6.20
CA GLN A 392 -21.69 9.61 -6.91
C GLN A 392 -20.61 8.78 -7.61
N PRO A 393 -20.72 7.45 -7.60
CA PRO A 393 -19.77 6.62 -8.32
C PRO A 393 -19.81 6.89 -9.82
N GLY A 394 -18.65 6.73 -10.46
CA GLY A 394 -18.57 6.60 -11.91
C GLY A 394 -19.16 5.27 -12.39
N ASP A 395 -19.06 5.02 -13.68
CA ASP A 395 -19.45 3.75 -14.29
C ASP A 395 -18.23 2.90 -14.60
N LEU A 396 -18.40 1.58 -14.54
CA LEU A 396 -17.40 0.64 -15.00
C LEU A 396 -17.80 0.13 -16.39
N TYR A 397 -16.91 0.30 -17.36
CA TYR A 397 -17.04 -0.24 -18.70
C TYR A 397 -16.16 -1.48 -18.83
N VAL A 398 -16.78 -2.61 -19.16
CA VAL A 398 -16.07 -3.85 -19.44
C VAL A 398 -15.90 -3.97 -20.95
N GLU A 399 -14.68 -3.88 -21.43
CA GLU A 399 -14.36 -3.98 -22.87
C GLU A 399 -14.12 -5.44 -23.24
N ALA A 400 -14.90 -5.98 -24.18
CA ALA A 400 -14.76 -7.34 -24.65
C ALA A 400 -13.49 -7.49 -25.51
N VAL A 401 -12.59 -8.36 -25.10
CA VAL A 401 -11.38 -8.70 -25.85
C VAL A 401 -11.46 -10.16 -26.28
N GLU A 402 -11.59 -10.40 -27.58
CA GLU A 402 -11.64 -11.74 -28.14
C GLU A 402 -10.27 -12.42 -28.05
N THR A 403 -10.25 -13.59 -27.44
CA THR A 403 -9.06 -14.43 -27.37
C THR A 403 -8.93 -15.28 -28.63
N PRO A 404 -7.71 -15.42 -29.20
CA PRO A 404 -7.51 -16.26 -30.37
C PRO A 404 -7.97 -17.70 -30.13
N HIS A 405 -8.84 -18.20 -31.00
CA HIS A 405 -9.34 -19.58 -30.94
C HIS A 405 -8.42 -20.52 -31.75
N PRO A 406 -8.14 -21.76 -31.29
CA PRO A 406 -7.23 -22.69 -31.96
C PRO A 406 -7.68 -23.16 -33.36
N THR A 407 -8.99 -23.36 -33.55
CA THR A 407 -9.59 -23.91 -34.79
C THR A 407 -10.24 -22.86 -35.70
N PHE A 408 -10.91 -21.86 -35.11
CA PHE A 408 -11.75 -20.90 -35.80
C PHE A 408 -11.14 -19.50 -35.81
N THR A 409 -11.47 -18.72 -36.81
CA THR A 409 -11.21 -17.28 -36.86
C THR A 409 -12.52 -16.56 -37.15
N ARG A 410 -12.90 -15.60 -36.32
CA ARG A 410 -14.13 -14.83 -36.50
C ARG A 410 -13.93 -13.68 -37.50
N GLU A 411 -14.90 -13.45 -38.37
CA GLU A 411 -14.98 -12.29 -39.25
C GLU A 411 -16.43 -11.78 -39.25
N GLY A 412 -16.70 -10.70 -38.50
CA GLY A 412 -18.08 -10.26 -38.25
C GLY A 412 -18.86 -11.35 -37.51
N ASP A 413 -19.99 -11.78 -38.08
CA ASP A 413 -20.81 -12.87 -37.51
C ASP A 413 -20.46 -14.24 -38.09
N ASP A 414 -19.58 -14.30 -39.08
CA ASP A 414 -19.12 -15.55 -39.68
C ASP A 414 -17.90 -16.09 -38.94
N ILE A 415 -17.76 -17.43 -38.96
CA ILE A 415 -16.54 -18.10 -38.49
C ILE A 415 -15.87 -18.81 -39.64
N ARG A 416 -14.54 -18.78 -39.66
CA ARG A 416 -13.72 -19.47 -40.66
C ARG A 416 -12.97 -20.63 -40.04
N SER A 417 -12.91 -21.75 -40.75
CA SER A 417 -11.98 -22.82 -40.43
C SER A 417 -11.36 -23.40 -41.70
N ARG A 418 -10.41 -24.32 -41.51
CA ARG A 418 -9.73 -25.02 -42.59
C ARG A 418 -10.03 -26.50 -42.54
N LEU A 419 -10.38 -27.07 -43.69
CA LEU A 419 -10.56 -28.51 -43.86
C LEU A 419 -9.47 -29.05 -44.79
N ARG A 420 -8.62 -29.90 -44.24
CA ARG A 420 -7.57 -30.57 -45.01
C ARG A 420 -8.10 -31.85 -45.63
N LEU A 421 -7.98 -31.97 -46.95
CA LEU A 421 -8.37 -33.16 -47.72
C LEU A 421 -7.18 -33.74 -48.46
N ARG A 422 -7.16 -35.05 -48.64
CA ARG A 422 -6.21 -35.72 -49.54
C ARG A 422 -6.68 -35.55 -50.99
N ARG A 423 -5.75 -35.51 -51.95
CA ARG A 423 -6.08 -35.45 -53.39
C ARG A 423 -7.15 -36.45 -53.83
N ARG A 424 -7.07 -37.71 -53.37
CA ARG A 424 -8.06 -38.76 -53.70
C ARG A 424 -9.47 -38.40 -53.22
N GLU A 425 -9.60 -37.81 -52.05
CA GLU A 425 -10.88 -37.43 -51.43
C GLU A 425 -11.50 -36.25 -52.17
N ALA A 426 -10.70 -35.25 -52.54
CA ALA A 426 -11.15 -34.11 -53.34
C ALA A 426 -11.57 -34.52 -54.77
N SER A 427 -10.83 -35.45 -55.42
CA SER A 427 -11.16 -35.91 -56.78
C SER A 427 -12.41 -36.81 -56.84
N LYS A 428 -12.58 -37.74 -55.90
CA LYS A 428 -13.68 -38.71 -55.93
C LYS A 428 -14.92 -38.27 -55.12
N GLY A 429 -14.79 -37.23 -54.32
CA GLY A 429 -15.78 -36.86 -53.32
C GLY A 429 -15.68 -37.74 -52.08
N THR A 430 -16.13 -37.21 -50.94
CA THR A 430 -16.14 -37.91 -49.65
C THR A 430 -17.19 -37.30 -48.72
N ILE A 431 -17.34 -37.85 -47.52
CA ILE A 431 -18.05 -37.19 -46.43
C ILE A 431 -17.01 -36.87 -45.35
N ALA A 432 -16.73 -35.59 -45.14
CA ALA A 432 -15.81 -35.09 -44.13
C ALA A 432 -16.55 -34.68 -42.86
N SER A 433 -15.88 -34.76 -41.71
CA SER A 433 -16.39 -34.24 -40.43
C SER A 433 -15.67 -32.93 -40.12
N VAL A 434 -16.43 -31.89 -39.79
CA VAL A 434 -15.90 -30.55 -39.47
C VAL A 434 -16.36 -30.18 -38.06
N ALA A 435 -15.44 -29.63 -37.25
CA ALA A 435 -15.76 -29.17 -35.91
C ALA A 435 -16.79 -28.03 -35.94
N THR A 436 -17.70 -28.01 -34.97
CA THR A 436 -18.68 -26.93 -34.77
C THR A 436 -18.32 -26.13 -33.52
N LEU A 437 -18.78 -24.88 -33.46
CA LEU A 437 -18.54 -24.00 -32.31
C LEU A 437 -19.28 -24.45 -31.04
N GLU A 438 -20.39 -25.17 -31.19
CA GLU A 438 -21.22 -25.73 -30.10
C GLU A 438 -20.55 -26.93 -29.39
N GLY A 439 -19.42 -27.40 -29.91
CA GLY A 439 -18.81 -28.65 -29.52
C GLY A 439 -19.35 -29.82 -30.34
N GLY A 440 -18.43 -30.64 -30.86
CA GLY A 440 -18.75 -31.80 -31.70
C GLY A 440 -18.33 -31.62 -33.15
N THR A 441 -18.90 -32.44 -34.04
CA THR A 441 -18.57 -32.43 -35.47
C THR A 441 -19.81 -32.58 -36.33
N ARG A 442 -19.89 -31.82 -37.42
CA ARG A 442 -20.91 -31.93 -38.45
C ARG A 442 -20.35 -32.63 -39.70
N ARG A 443 -21.12 -33.55 -40.27
CA ARG A 443 -20.74 -34.24 -41.51
C ARG A 443 -21.14 -33.41 -42.72
N ILE A 444 -20.18 -33.17 -43.62
CA ILE A 444 -20.37 -32.38 -44.84
C ILE A 444 -20.01 -33.24 -46.06
N ARG A 445 -20.79 -33.12 -47.13
CA ARG A 445 -20.53 -33.84 -48.38
C ARG A 445 -19.58 -33.02 -49.25
N ILE A 446 -18.48 -33.64 -49.65
CA ILE A 446 -17.52 -33.07 -50.59
C ILE A 446 -17.84 -33.59 -51.99
N ALA A 447 -18.10 -32.69 -52.93
CA ALA A 447 -18.38 -33.05 -54.30
C ALA A 447 -17.10 -33.56 -55.01
N PRO A 448 -17.21 -34.56 -55.92
CA PRO A 448 -16.09 -34.95 -56.77
C PRO A 448 -15.55 -33.76 -57.56
N GLY A 449 -14.23 -33.60 -57.60
CA GLY A 449 -13.56 -32.51 -58.32
C GLY A 449 -13.49 -31.18 -57.55
N THR A 450 -13.69 -31.20 -56.22
CA THR A 450 -13.51 -30.01 -55.37
C THR A 450 -12.06 -29.51 -55.48
N ARG A 451 -11.89 -28.20 -55.73
CA ARG A 451 -10.58 -27.58 -55.94
C ARG A 451 -10.00 -27.08 -54.62
N ASP A 452 -8.68 -26.94 -54.56
CA ASP A 452 -8.00 -26.23 -53.48
C ASP A 452 -8.52 -24.78 -53.37
N GLY A 453 -8.65 -24.27 -52.15
CA GLY A 453 -9.21 -22.94 -51.87
C GLY A 453 -10.75 -22.83 -52.01
N THR A 454 -11.45 -23.92 -52.35
CA THR A 454 -12.93 -23.91 -52.40
C THR A 454 -13.49 -23.59 -51.01
N ILE A 455 -14.45 -22.66 -50.94
CA ILE A 455 -15.15 -22.30 -49.71
C ILE A 455 -16.46 -23.07 -49.62
N LEU A 456 -16.62 -23.89 -48.59
CA LEU A 456 -17.86 -24.57 -48.24
C LEU A 456 -18.58 -23.79 -47.15
N ARG A 457 -19.90 -23.64 -47.26
CA ARG A 457 -20.72 -22.84 -46.34
C ARG A 457 -21.65 -23.73 -45.55
N LEU A 458 -21.59 -23.66 -44.23
CA LEU A 458 -22.62 -24.20 -43.34
C LEU A 458 -23.48 -23.06 -42.83
N ALA A 459 -24.71 -23.01 -43.32
CA ALA A 459 -25.63 -21.93 -43.03
C ALA A 459 -26.05 -21.92 -41.54
N GLY A 460 -25.98 -20.76 -40.90
CA GLY A 460 -26.43 -20.54 -39.51
C GLY A 460 -25.54 -21.15 -38.42
N GLU A 461 -24.31 -21.53 -38.77
CA GLU A 461 -23.33 -22.16 -37.86
C GLU A 461 -22.26 -21.17 -37.35
N GLY A 462 -22.41 -19.88 -37.64
CA GLY A 462 -21.55 -18.79 -37.17
C GLY A 462 -21.95 -18.24 -35.79
N VAL A 463 -21.59 -17.00 -35.52
CA VAL A 463 -21.92 -16.27 -34.28
C VAL A 463 -23.32 -15.63 -34.42
N PRO A 464 -24.13 -15.55 -33.34
CA PRO A 464 -25.40 -14.82 -33.37
C PRO A 464 -25.24 -13.33 -33.63
N HIS A 465 -26.21 -12.74 -34.33
CA HIS A 465 -26.27 -11.29 -34.47
C HIS A 465 -26.62 -10.65 -33.13
N LEU A 466 -25.86 -9.64 -32.70
CA LEU A 466 -26.06 -8.99 -31.39
C LEU A 466 -27.43 -8.30 -31.26
N SER A 467 -27.95 -7.73 -32.36
CA SER A 467 -29.18 -6.91 -32.38
C SER A 467 -30.25 -7.42 -33.34
N ALA A 468 -30.09 -8.63 -33.92
CA ALA A 468 -31.02 -9.21 -34.87
C ALA A 468 -31.23 -10.70 -34.61
N GLU A 469 -32.31 -11.28 -35.12
CA GLU A 469 -32.49 -12.72 -35.09
C GLU A 469 -31.59 -13.41 -36.13
N GLY A 470 -31.08 -14.58 -35.78
CA GLY A 470 -30.25 -15.41 -36.65
C GLY A 470 -28.77 -15.43 -36.26
N ARG A 471 -27.99 -16.13 -37.07
CA ARG A 471 -26.55 -16.34 -36.90
C ARG A 471 -25.87 -16.19 -38.26
N GLY A 472 -24.61 -15.79 -38.24
CA GLY A 472 -23.74 -15.91 -39.42
C GLY A 472 -23.47 -17.37 -39.79
N ASP A 473 -22.54 -17.55 -40.71
CA ASP A 473 -22.23 -18.84 -41.31
C ASP A 473 -20.84 -19.35 -40.89
N HIS A 474 -20.66 -20.67 -41.01
CA HIS A 474 -19.33 -21.27 -40.92
C HIS A 474 -18.77 -21.49 -42.33
N LEU A 475 -17.73 -20.71 -42.67
CA LEU A 475 -17.02 -20.73 -43.93
C LEU A 475 -15.76 -21.60 -43.84
N ILE A 476 -15.75 -22.72 -44.55
CA ILE A 476 -14.69 -23.72 -44.47
C ILE A 476 -13.86 -23.64 -45.74
N THR A 477 -12.59 -23.26 -45.60
CA THR A 477 -11.64 -23.26 -46.73
C THR A 477 -11.03 -24.64 -46.88
N VAL A 478 -11.17 -25.23 -48.06
CA VAL A 478 -10.60 -26.54 -48.39
C VAL A 478 -9.12 -26.37 -48.74
N GLU A 479 -8.25 -27.08 -48.02
CA GLU A 479 -6.82 -27.21 -48.32
C GLU A 479 -6.57 -28.63 -48.84
N VAL A 480 -6.16 -28.77 -50.11
CA VAL A 480 -5.85 -30.07 -50.70
C VAL A 480 -4.36 -30.37 -50.54
N GLY A 481 -4.07 -31.26 -49.61
CA GLY A 481 -2.72 -31.77 -49.40
C GLY A 481 -2.24 -32.63 -50.58
N SER A 482 -0.93 -32.55 -50.84
CA SER A 482 -0.23 -33.34 -51.86
C SER A 482 -0.48 -34.84 -51.73
#